data_AF-A0A845CLG9-F1
#
_entry.id   AF-A0A845CLG9-F1
#
_cell.length_a   1.000
_cell.length_b   1.000
_cell.length_c   1.000
_cell.angle_alpha   90.00
_cell.angle_beta   90.00
_cell.angle_gamma   90.00
#
_symmetry.space_group_name_H-M   'P 1'
#
loop_
_entity.id
_entity.type
_entity.pdbx_description
1 polymer ?
#
loop_
_entity_poly.entity_id
_entity_poly.type
_entity_poly.pdbx_seq_one_letter_code
_entity_poly.pdbx_strand_id
1 'polypeptide(L)' 'DCAEMTYVSSAGLRIFLTGARRCQQNGGKLSICSLQPDCKSVVETSGFHTVIDCHDTREAALAAAS' A
#
# COMPACT_ATOMS: atom_id res chain seq x y z
N ASP A 1 -3.29 -6.65 2.76
CA ASP A 1 -3.31 -6.55 4.22
C ASP A 1 -1.88 -6.71 4.71
N CYS A 2 -1.41 -5.76 5.52
CA CYS A 2 -0.03 -5.68 5.99
C CYS A 2 0.06 -5.86 7.51
N ALA A 3 -0.97 -6.43 8.17
CA ALA A 3 -1.02 -6.56 9.63
C ALA A 3 0.21 -7.26 10.24
N GLU A 4 0.81 -8.23 9.55
CA GLU A 4 2.01 -8.94 10.01
C GLU A 4 3.31 -8.41 9.42
N MET A 5 3.24 -7.36 8.58
CA MET A 5 4.41 -6.78 7.93
C MET A 5 5.11 -5.80 8.88
N THR A 6 6.13 -6.27 9.57
CA THR A 6 6.93 -5.49 10.52
C THR A 6 8.10 -4.75 9.87
N TYR A 7 8.45 -5.09 8.62
CA TYR A 7 9.54 -4.46 7.89
C TYR A 7 9.25 -4.38 6.39
N VAL A 8 9.69 -3.28 5.77
CA VAL A 8 9.67 -3.11 4.31
C VAL A 8 10.97 -2.46 3.85
N SER A 9 11.57 -3.05 2.81
CA SER A 9 12.76 -2.51 2.16
C SER A 9 12.40 -1.73 0.89
N SER A 10 13.37 -1.03 0.30
CA SER A 10 13.21 -0.36 -1.00
C SER A 10 12.76 -1.29 -2.13
N ALA A 11 13.12 -2.59 -2.05
CA ALA A 11 12.65 -3.59 -3.00
C ALA A 11 11.15 -3.90 -2.79
N GLY A 12 10.70 -4.03 -1.54
CA GLY A 12 9.28 -4.21 -1.20
C GLY A 12 8.42 -3.03 -1.68
N LEU A 13 8.86 -1.80 -1.43
CA LEU A 13 8.18 -0.60 -1.94
C LEU A 13 8.03 -0.63 -3.47
N ARG A 14 9.09 -1.01 -4.19
CA ARG A 14 9.06 -1.11 -5.66
C ARG A 14 8.08 -2.16 -6.17
N ILE A 15 7.96 -3.29 -5.45
CA ILE A 15 6.97 -4.33 -5.78
C ILE A 15 5.57 -3.76 -5.69
N PHE A 16 5.24 -3.08 -4.59
CA PHE A 16 3.92 -2.47 -4.46
C PHE A 16 3.66 -1.39 -5.53
N LEU A 17 4.63 -0.51 -5.82
CA LEU A 17 4.50 0.50 -6.90
C LEU A 17 4.19 -0.17 -8.25
N THR A 18 4.92 -1.24 -8.56
CA THR A 18 4.75 -1.98 -9.80
C THR A 18 3.39 -2.67 -9.84
N GLY A 19 2.93 -3.23 -8.72
CA GLY A 19 1.60 -3.80 -8.57
C GLY A 19 0.50 -2.76 -8.81
N ALA A 20 0.58 -1.60 -8.18
CA ALA A 20 -0.40 -0.53 -8.34
C ALA A 20 -0.50 -0.05 -9.78
N ARG A 21 0.65 0.20 -10.43
CA ARG A 21 0.68 0.58 -11.86
C ARG A 21 0.05 -0.49 -12.75
N ARG A 22 0.34 -1.76 -12.51
CA ARG A 22 -0.26 -2.87 -13.28
C ARG A 22 -1.76 -2.98 -13.04
N CYS A 23 -2.24 -2.83 -11.81
CA CYS A 23 -3.67 -2.79 -11.52
C CYS A 23 -4.35 -1.64 -12.28
N GLN A 24 -3.77 -0.45 -12.21
CA GLN A 24 -4.29 0.74 -12.89
C GLN A 24 -4.35 0.56 -14.42
N GLN A 25 -3.30 -0.02 -15.01
CA GLN A 25 -3.26 -0.35 -16.45
C GLN A 25 -4.37 -1.32 -16.88
N ASN A 26 -4.87 -2.14 -15.96
CA ASN A 26 -5.97 -3.08 -16.20
C ASN A 26 -7.33 -2.54 -15.71
N GLY A 27 -7.43 -1.24 -15.43
CA GLY A 27 -8.67 -0.60 -14.96
C GLY A 27 -9.04 -0.90 -13.51
N GLY A 28 -8.13 -1.50 -12.74
CA GLY A 28 -8.30 -1.77 -11.32
C GLY A 28 -7.55 -0.78 -10.43
N LYS A 29 -7.75 -0.92 -9.12
CA LYS A 29 -7.06 -0.13 -8.09
C LYS A 29 -6.38 -1.07 -7.10
N LEU A 30 -5.19 -0.70 -6.65
CA LEU A 30 -4.49 -1.40 -5.57
C LEU A 30 -4.45 -0.47 -4.35
N SER A 31 -4.94 -0.97 -3.23
CA SER A 31 -4.84 -0.32 -1.92
C SER A 31 -4.21 -1.29 -0.91
N ILE A 32 -3.55 -0.73 0.11
CA ILE A 32 -3.00 -1.50 1.23
C ILE A 32 -3.64 -1.07 2.54
N CYS A 33 -3.61 -1.96 3.53
CA CYS A 33 -4.21 -1.71 4.83
C CYS A 33 -3.37 -2.29 5.97
N SER A 34 -3.66 -1.86 7.20
CA SER A 34 -3.10 -2.44 8.42
C SER A 34 -1.56 -2.33 8.49
N LEU A 35 -0.97 -1.24 7.98
CA LEU A 35 0.47 -1.01 8.09
C LEU A 35 0.86 -0.83 9.56
N GLN A 36 1.89 -1.57 9.99
CA GLN A 36 2.51 -1.35 11.29
C GLN A 36 3.20 0.01 11.36
N PRO A 37 3.31 0.65 12.55
CA PRO A 37 3.83 2.02 12.69
C PRO A 37 5.18 2.25 11.99
N ASP A 38 6.12 1.33 12.12
CA ASP A 38 7.44 1.44 11.50
C ASP A 38 7.36 1.41 9.97
N CYS A 39 6.55 0.50 9.41
CA CYS A 39 6.34 0.43 7.96
C CYS A 39 5.56 1.64 7.43
N LYS A 40 4.61 2.17 8.22
CA LYS A 40 3.86 3.39 7.88
C LYS A 40 4.80 4.59 7.79
N SER A 41 5.70 4.76 8.77
CA SER A 41 6.71 5.83 8.74
C SER A 41 7.63 5.75 7.51
N VAL A 42 8.06 4.53 7.14
CA VAL A 42 8.88 4.31 5.92
C VAL A 42 8.08 4.66 4.65
N VAL A 43 6.81 4.27 4.58
CA VAL A 43 5.91 4.59 3.45
C VAL A 43 5.66 6.09 3.33
N GLU A 44 5.46 6.78 4.46
CA GLU A 44 5.27 8.24 4.49
C GLU A 44 6.54 8.97 4.04
N THR A 45 7.68 8.63 4.64
CA THR A 45 8.99 9.25 4.35
C THR A 45 9.43 9.04 2.90
N SER A 46 9.09 7.90 2.31
CA SER A 46 9.43 7.61 0.91
C SER A 46 8.50 8.28 -0.12
N GLY A 47 7.43 8.97 0.32
CA GLY A 47 6.41 9.52 -0.56
C GLY A 47 5.52 8.46 -1.21
N PHE A 48 5.64 7.20 -0.77
CA PHE A 48 4.98 6.06 -1.37
C PHE A 48 3.45 6.10 -1.22
N HIS A 49 2.96 6.70 -0.12
CA HIS A 49 1.56 6.96 0.15
C HIS A 49 0.87 7.86 -0.90
N THR A 50 1.61 8.54 -1.77
CA THR A 50 1.05 9.36 -2.86
C THR A 50 0.61 8.54 -4.08
N VAL A 51 1.08 7.30 -4.18
CA VAL A 51 0.82 6.41 -5.33
C VAL A 51 -0.12 5.27 -4.95
N ILE A 52 -0.11 4.85 -3.69
CA ILE A 52 -0.96 3.76 -3.19
C ILE A 52 -1.75 4.25 -1.98
N ASP A 53 -3.07 4.06 -2.07
CA ASP A 53 -3.96 4.33 -0.96
C ASP A 53 -3.68 3.38 0.20
N CYS A 54 -3.43 3.96 1.36
CA CYS A 54 -3.16 3.26 2.61
C CYS A 54 -4.33 3.50 3.56
N HIS A 55 -4.90 2.41 4.08
CA HIS A 55 -6.04 2.47 4.99
C HIS A 55 -5.73 1.79 6.32
N ASP A 56 -6.45 2.14 7.37
CA ASP A 56 -6.22 1.53 8.68
C ASP A 56 -6.78 0.10 8.75
N THR A 57 -7.85 -0.21 8.02
CA THR A 57 -8.50 -1.53 8.03
C THR A 57 -8.74 -2.10 6.64
N ARG A 58 -8.92 -3.41 6.57
CA ARG A 58 -9.24 -4.12 5.31
C ARG A 58 -10.58 -3.66 4.74
N GLU A 59 -11.56 -3.42 5.60
CA GLU A 59 -12.90 -2.98 5.22
C GLU A 59 -12.84 -1.60 4.54
N ALA A 60 -12.07 -0.66 5.10
CA ALA A 60 -11.88 0.66 4.51
C ALA A 60 -11.18 0.58 3.14
N ALA A 61 -10.17 -0.29 3.00
CA ALA A 61 -9.49 -0.50 1.73
C ALA A 61 -10.40 -1.09 0.65
N LEU A 62 -11.27 -2.03 1.01
CA LEU A 62 -12.23 -2.62 0.06
C LEU A 62 -13.30 -1.60 -0.35
N ALA A 63 -13.82 -0.81 0.59
CA ALA A 63 -14.79 0.24 0.29
C ALA A 63 -14.23 1.30 -0.67
N ALA A 64 -12.93 1.61 -0.59
CA ALA A 64 -12.25 2.58 -1.45
C ALA A 64 -11.84 2.03 -2.84
N ALA A 65 -11.96 0.72 -3.06
CA ALA A 65 -11.65 0.04 -4.32
C ALA A 65 -12.91 -0.24 -5.17
N SER A 66 -14.08 0.20 -4.69
CA SER A 66 -15.40 0.04 -5.32
C SER A 66 -15.69 1.15 -6.33
#